data_AF-A0A376NXZ2-F1
#
_entry.id   AF-A0A376NXZ2-F1
#
_cell.length_a   1.000
_cell.length_b   1.000
_cell.length_c   1.000
_cell.angle_alpha   90.00
_cell.angle_beta   90.00
_cell.angle_gamma   90.00
#
_symmetry.space_group_name_H-M   'P 1'
#
loop_
_entity.id
_entity.type
_entity.pdbx_description
1 polymer ?
#
loop_
_entity_poly.entity_id
_entity_poly.type
_entity_poly.pdbx_seq_one_letter_code
_entity_poly.pdbx_strand_id
1 'polypeptide(L)' 'MVLTIEPGIYFIESLLAPCVKGSSASTSNWQKIEALKPFGGIRIEDNVVIHEK' A
#
# COMPACT_ATOMS: atom_id res chain seq x y z
N MET A 1 -7.55 -5.45 -25.81
CA MET A 1 -6.60 -4.53 -25.09
C MET A 1 -5.86 -5.32 -24.02
N VAL A 2 -4.61 -5.00 -23.68
CA VAL A 2 -3.89 -5.65 -22.57
C VAL A 2 -3.50 -4.59 -21.54
N LEU A 3 -3.68 -4.87 -20.25
CA LEU A 3 -3.38 -3.96 -19.14
C LEU A 3 -2.77 -4.69 -17.94
N THR A 4 -2.08 -3.96 -17.07
CA THR A 4 -1.58 -4.46 -15.78
C THR A 4 -2.60 -4.20 -14.68
N ILE A 5 -2.80 -5.17 -13.79
CA ILE A 5 -3.53 -4.98 -12.52
C ILE A 5 -2.51 -5.14 -11.40
N GLU A 6 -2.19 -4.04 -10.73
CA GLU A 6 -1.04 -3.97 -9.82
C GLU A 6 -1.33 -3.36 -8.43
N PRO A 7 -2.23 -3.94 -7.62
CA PRO A 7 -2.47 -3.46 -6.26
C PRO A 7 -1.18 -3.50 -5.42
N GLY A 8 -0.94 -2.42 -4.66
CA GLY A 8 0.22 -2.29 -3.81
C GLY A 8 -0.09 -1.70 -2.44
N ILE A 9 0.66 -2.15 -1.44
CA ILE A 9 0.67 -1.62 -0.06
C ILE A 9 2.11 -1.42 0.39
N TYR A 10 2.41 -0.26 0.97
CA TYR A 10 3.78 0.09 1.36
C TYR A 10 3.80 0.82 2.69
N PHE A 11 4.85 0.58 3.47
CA PHE A 11 5.16 1.25 4.72
C PHE A 11 6.30 2.26 4.51
N ILE A 12 6.01 3.32 3.74
CA ILE A 12 7.01 4.33 3.35
C ILE A 12 7.11 5.40 4.43
N GLU A 13 8.28 5.53 5.06
CA GLU A 13 8.48 6.42 6.21
C GLU A 13 8.10 7.88 5.95
N SER A 14 8.50 8.42 4.80
CA SER A 14 8.19 9.82 4.43
C SER A 14 6.68 10.08 4.30
N LEU A 15 5.90 9.06 3.95
CA LEU A 15 4.44 9.14 3.82
C LEU A 15 3.72 8.82 5.14
N LEU A 16 4.34 8.03 6.02
CA LEU A 16 3.80 7.71 7.34
C LEU A 16 4.02 8.85 8.35
N ALA A 17 5.14 9.59 8.24
CA ALA A 17 5.51 10.64 9.20
C ALA A 17 4.43 11.73 9.43
N PRO A 18 3.71 12.22 8.39
CA PRO A 18 2.59 13.16 8.59
C PRO A 18 1.39 12.51 9.29
N CYS A 19 1.14 11.22 9.08
CA CYS A 19 0.01 10.49 9.65
C CYS A 19 0.17 10.25 11.16
N VAL A 20 1.41 10.14 11.66
CA VAL A 20 1.71 10.03 13.09
C VAL A 20 1.31 11.29 13.87
N LYS A 21 1.36 12.46 13.23
CA LYS A 21 1.11 13.76 13.85
C LYS A 21 -0.25 14.38 13.50
N GLY A 22 -0.98 13.77 12.56
CA GLY A 22 -2.24 14.26 12.02
C GLY A 22 -3.49 13.63 12.66
N SER A 23 -4.67 13.99 12.14
CA SER A 23 -5.97 13.49 12.60
C SER A 23 -6.16 11.97 12.45
N SER A 24 -5.36 11.31 11.60
CA SER A 24 -5.36 9.86 11.40
C SER A 24 -4.50 9.09 12.42
N ALA A 25 -3.78 9.80 13.30
CA ALA A 25 -2.94 9.18 14.31
C ALA A 25 -3.76 8.31 15.29
N SER A 26 -4.99 8.72 15.61
CA SER A 26 -5.88 8.03 16.54
C SER A 26 -6.63 6.84 15.93
N THR A 27 -6.73 6.76 14.59
CA THR A 27 -7.44 5.69 13.88
C THR A 27 -6.51 4.60 13.34
N SER A 28 -5.19 4.80 13.44
CA SER A 28 -4.17 3.90 12.89
C SER A 28 -3.56 3.00 13.96
N ASN A 29 -3.42 1.71 13.67
CA ASN A 29 -2.73 0.77 14.57
C ASN A 29 -1.21 0.82 14.36
N TRP A 30 -0.56 1.76 15.05
CA TRP A 30 0.89 1.98 14.96
C TRP A 30 1.74 0.79 15.38
N GLN A 31 1.27 -0.01 16.34
CA GLN A 31 1.98 -1.23 16.74
C GLN A 31 2.11 -2.22 15.59
N LYS A 32 1.04 -2.40 14.80
CA LYS A 32 1.08 -3.25 13.60
C LYS A 32 1.89 -2.63 12.48
N ILE A 33 1.80 -1.31 12.29
CA ILE A 33 2.58 -0.60 11.26
C ILE A 33 4.08 -0.79 11.52
N GLU A 34 4.55 -0.55 12.74
CA GLU A 34 5.97 -0.73 13.08
C GLU A 34 6.43 -2.18 12.96
N ALA A 35 5.55 -3.16 13.26
CA ALA A 35 5.87 -4.58 13.05
C ALA A 35 6.00 -4.97 11.57
N LEU A 36 5.27 -4.31 10.67
CA LEU A 36 5.23 -4.63 9.23
C LEU A 36 6.18 -3.78 8.39
N LYS A 37 6.59 -2.62 8.89
CA LYS A 37 7.51 -1.69 8.24
C LYS A 37 8.84 -2.32 7.79
N PRO A 38 9.48 -3.27 8.52
CA PRO A 38 10.69 -3.95 8.06
C PRO A 38 10.53 -4.74 6.76
N PHE A 39 9.30 -5.12 6.38
CA PHE A 39 9.02 -5.82 5.13
C PHE A 39 8.90 -4.86 3.93
N GLY A 40 8.93 -3.55 4.16
CA GLY A 40 8.85 -2.52 3.13
C GLY A 40 7.45 -2.39 2.54
N GLY A 41 7.09 -3.26 1.60
CA GLY A 41 5.80 -3.24 0.93
C GLY A 41 5.63 -4.38 -0.07
N ILE A 42 4.41 -4.56 -0.54
CA ILE A 42 4.01 -5.63 -1.44
C ILE A 42 3.30 -4.99 -2.64
N ARG A 43 3.62 -5.47 -3.84
CA ARG A 43 2.86 -5.25 -5.06
C ARG A 43 2.69 -6.59 -5.76
N ILE A 44 1.48 -6.91 -6.16
CA ILE A 44 1.17 -8.08 -6.99
C ILE A 44 0.70 -7.54 -8.32
N GLU A 45 1.28 -8.02 -9.41
CA GLU A 45 1.02 -7.49 -10.76
C GLU A 45 0.70 -8.65 -11.70
N ASP A 46 -0.44 -8.54 -12.38
CA ASP A 46 -0.86 -9.47 -13.42
C ASP A 46 -1.11 -8.75 -14.75
N ASN A 47 -0.99 -9.46 -15.86
CA ASN A 47 -1.40 -8.97 -17.19
C ASN A 47 -2.79 -9.52 -17.56
N VAL A 48 -3.71 -8.64 -17.89
CA VAL A 48 -5.09 -8.98 -18.24
C VAL A 48 -5.38 -8.60 -19.68
N VAL A 49 -5.87 -9.57 -20.46
CA VAL A 49 -6.37 -9.35 -21.82
C VAL A 49 -7.86 -9.06 -21.75
N ILE A 50 -8.28 -7.90 -22.27
CA ILE A 50 -9.70 -7.56 -22.48
C ILE A 50 -10.11 -7.98 -23.89
N HIS A 51 -11.13 -8.83 -23.96
CA HIS A 51 -11.81 -9.27 -25.18
C HIS A 51 -13.05 -8.40 -25.45
N GLU A 52 -13.36 -8.18 -26.73
CA GLU A 52 -14.66 -7.65 -27.15
C GLU A 52 -15.74 -8.71 -26.95
N LYS A 53 -16.98 -8.26 -26.79
CA LYS A 53 -18.12 -9.12 -26.44
C LYS A 53 -18.75 -9.77 -27.66
#